data_AF-A0A2T2SCH0-F1
#
_entry.id   AF-A0A2T2SCH0-F1
#
_cell.length_a   1.000
_cell.length_b   1.000
_cell.length_c   1.000
_cell.angle_alpha   90.00
_cell.angle_beta   90.00
_cell.angle_gamma   90.00
#
_symmetry.space_group_name_H-M   'P 1'
#
loop_
_entity.id
_entity.type
_entity.pdbx_description
1 polymer ?
#
loop_
_entity_poly.entity_id
_entity_poly.type
_entity_poly.pdbx_seq_one_letter_code
_entity_poly.pdbx_strand_id
1 'polypeptide(L)'
;MPTHSAFRFDPKAIIGSFLIGVIFVVLSTSMTANLLGASVFPLLAMTSGFILAGISYGYLSDGETVMEPALAAILVAVVSYFIIDAFSFDAFSGLRNDGSFTYLMVVAYMNGLILTFAGAWAGEKLERTYEGSGRPAMEWGWIVAGVILGFAVSLFLANLVISLFGVISGQYAALESSNAWVMLFVVFLGLQATGYVCAFRSPGDTSYEAAVAGLITLILLIDVFVFTLGGESILSYLRMFLVIFVGLLASLVGGYVGERMQVEVEGPHPSKA
;
A
#
# COMPACT_ATOMS: atom_id res chain seq x y z
N MET A 1 -9.94 -36.76 -0.90
CA MET A 1 -8.97 -35.66 -0.83
C MET A 1 -8.23 -35.63 -2.16
N PRO A 2 -8.57 -34.76 -3.11
CA PRO A 2 -7.72 -34.55 -4.28
C PRO A 2 -6.58 -33.63 -3.85
N THR A 3 -5.35 -34.08 -4.07
CA THR A 3 -4.13 -33.27 -3.97
C THR A 3 -4.17 -32.22 -5.09
N HIS A 4 -4.54 -30.98 -4.75
CA HIS A 4 -4.37 -29.84 -5.66
C HIS A 4 -2.86 -29.69 -5.95
N SER A 5 -2.48 -29.76 -7.22
CA SER A 5 -1.10 -29.69 -7.66
C SER A 5 -0.51 -28.31 -7.32
N ALA A 6 0.60 -28.28 -6.59
CA ALA A 6 1.35 -27.09 -6.19
C ALA A 6 2.00 -26.27 -7.34
N PHE A 7 1.62 -26.53 -8.60
CA PHE A 7 2.22 -25.95 -9.80
C PHE A 7 1.16 -25.67 -10.87
N ARG A 8 0.29 -24.69 -10.63
CA ARG A 8 -0.65 -24.21 -11.67
C ARG A 8 -0.24 -22.82 -12.12
N PHE A 9 0.78 -22.78 -12.98
CA PHE A 9 1.35 -21.56 -13.54
C PHE A 9 0.30 -20.76 -14.31
N ASP A 10 -0.01 -19.54 -13.87
CA ASP A 10 -0.83 -18.59 -14.64
C ASP A 10 0.03 -17.47 -15.27
N PRO A 11 0.43 -17.62 -16.54
CA PRO A 11 1.25 -16.62 -17.22
C PRO A 11 0.56 -15.25 -17.34
N LYS A 12 -0.78 -15.21 -17.39
CA LYS A 12 -1.50 -13.94 -17.58
C LYS A 12 -1.45 -13.11 -16.30
N ALA A 13 -1.68 -13.76 -15.15
CA ALA A 13 -1.57 -13.12 -13.85
C ALA A 13 -0.13 -12.64 -13.58
N ILE A 14 0.87 -13.45 -13.92
CA ILE A 14 2.30 -13.08 -13.80
C ILE A 14 2.62 -11.86 -14.67
N ILE A 15 2.25 -11.88 -15.95
CA ILE A 15 2.53 -10.77 -16.87
C ILE A 15 1.78 -9.50 -16.44
N GLY A 16 0.51 -9.62 -16.04
CA GLY A 16 -0.29 -8.49 -15.55
C GLY A 16 0.33 -7.86 -14.31
N SER A 17 0.64 -8.67 -13.30
CA SER A 17 1.31 -8.24 -12.07
C SER A 17 2.68 -7.63 -12.34
N PHE A 18 3.48 -8.25 -13.22
CA PHE A 18 4.79 -7.73 -13.63
C PHE A 18 4.68 -6.35 -14.26
N LEU A 19 3.78 -6.15 -15.22
CA LEU A 19 3.61 -4.87 -15.90
C LEU A 19 3.14 -3.79 -14.93
N ILE A 20 2.14 -4.10 -14.09
CA ILE A 20 1.65 -3.18 -13.06
C ILE A 20 2.78 -2.83 -12.09
N GLY A 21 3.52 -3.83 -11.62
CA GLY A 21 4.64 -3.65 -10.71
C GLY A 21 5.73 -2.75 -11.27
N VAL A 22 6.20 -3.00 -12.50
CA VAL A 22 7.21 -2.15 -13.15
C VAL A 22 6.71 -0.72 -13.29
N ILE A 23 5.48 -0.53 -13.76
CA ILE A 23 4.88 0.79 -13.93
C ILE A 23 4.84 1.53 -12.60
N PHE A 24 4.28 0.92 -11.55
CA PHE A 24 4.14 1.59 -10.24
C PHE A 24 5.47 1.79 -9.54
N VAL A 25 6.40 0.83 -9.60
CA VAL A 25 7.75 0.99 -8.99
C VAL A 25 8.50 2.14 -9.66
N VAL A 26 8.54 2.18 -11.00
CA VAL A 26 9.23 3.24 -11.74
C VAL A 26 8.52 4.58 -11.56
N LEU A 27 7.19 4.60 -11.65
CA LEU A 27 6.39 5.82 -11.46
C LEU A 27 6.60 6.38 -10.06
N SER A 28 6.42 5.57 -9.02
CA SER A 28 6.63 5.98 -7.63
C SER A 28 8.05 6.49 -7.40
N THR A 29 9.05 5.84 -7.99
CA THR A 29 10.43 6.33 -7.89
C THR A 29 10.57 7.70 -8.57
N SER A 30 10.13 7.82 -9.82
CA SER A 30 10.31 9.03 -10.63
C SER A 30 9.61 10.28 -10.06
N MET A 31 8.46 10.09 -9.39
CA MET A 31 7.64 11.17 -8.83
C MET A 31 8.41 12.06 -7.85
N THR A 32 9.31 11.51 -7.04
CA THR A 32 10.05 12.26 -6.02
C THR A 32 11.56 12.25 -6.23
N ALA A 33 12.08 11.42 -7.13
CA ALA A 33 13.52 11.21 -7.28
C ALA A 33 14.30 12.41 -7.82
N ASN A 34 13.67 13.41 -8.44
CA ASN A 34 14.36 14.66 -8.84
C ASN A 34 13.97 15.87 -7.98
N LEU A 35 13.08 15.69 -7.00
CA LEU A 35 12.53 16.79 -6.21
C LEU A 35 13.20 16.91 -4.84
N LEU A 36 13.39 15.79 -4.14
CA LEU A 36 13.78 15.82 -2.72
C LEU A 36 15.28 15.67 -2.48
N GLY A 37 16.07 15.36 -3.51
CA GLY A 37 17.52 15.13 -3.40
C GLY A 37 17.93 14.00 -2.42
N ALA A 38 16.96 13.28 -1.85
CA ALA A 38 17.14 12.24 -0.85
C ALA A 38 16.54 10.93 -1.35
N SER A 39 17.31 9.85 -1.27
CA SER A 39 16.92 8.51 -1.77
C SER A 39 15.82 7.85 -0.95
N VAL A 40 15.65 8.24 0.32
CA VAL A 40 14.74 7.58 1.27
C VAL A 40 13.29 7.62 0.79
N PHE A 41 12.82 8.76 0.29
CA PHE A 41 11.43 8.91 -0.19
C PHE A 41 11.14 8.03 -1.42
N PRO A 42 11.93 8.09 -2.51
CA PRO A 42 11.76 7.19 -3.64
C PRO A 42 11.84 5.69 -3.26
N LEU A 43 12.72 5.34 -2.32
CA LEU A 43 12.87 3.95 -1.82
C LEU A 43 11.64 3.46 -1.05
N LEU A 44 11.00 4.32 -0.25
CA LEU A 44 9.73 3.99 0.39
C LEU A 44 8.59 3.94 -0.63
N ALA A 45 8.54 4.90 -1.56
CA ALA A 45 7.49 4.96 -2.56
C ALA A 45 7.51 3.75 -3.52
N MET A 46 8.67 3.20 -3.85
CA MET A 46 8.72 1.98 -4.67
C MET A 46 8.12 0.76 -3.97
N THR A 47 8.13 0.70 -2.63
CA THR A 47 7.56 -0.45 -1.89
C THR A 47 6.06 -0.58 -2.10
N SER A 48 5.33 0.53 -2.28
CA SER A 48 3.90 0.46 -2.64
C SER A 48 3.70 -0.19 -4.01
N GLY A 49 4.62 0.01 -4.96
CA GLY A 49 4.56 -0.62 -6.27
C GLY A 49 4.70 -2.15 -6.19
N PHE A 50 5.56 -2.66 -5.30
CA PHE A 50 5.67 -4.09 -5.03
C PHE A 50 4.43 -4.67 -4.34
N ILE A 51 3.82 -3.95 -3.40
CA ILE A 51 2.56 -4.37 -2.76
C ILE A 51 1.44 -4.43 -3.82
N LEU A 52 1.30 -3.39 -4.64
CA LEU A 52 0.29 -3.32 -5.70
C LEU A 52 0.50 -4.40 -6.77
N ALA A 53 1.74 -4.73 -7.12
CA ALA A 53 2.05 -5.87 -7.98
C ALA A 53 1.52 -7.18 -7.36
N GLY A 54 1.73 -7.36 -6.06
CA GLY A 54 1.20 -8.49 -5.31
C GLY A 54 -0.33 -8.54 -5.36
N ILE A 55 -0.99 -7.46 -4.95
CA ILE A 55 -2.46 -7.34 -4.96
C ILE A 55 -3.02 -7.67 -6.35
N SER A 56 -2.39 -7.14 -7.39
CA SER A 56 -2.80 -7.38 -8.78
C SER A 56 -2.64 -8.84 -9.18
N TYR A 57 -1.55 -9.50 -8.77
CA TYR A 57 -1.39 -10.95 -8.98
C TYR A 57 -2.50 -11.71 -8.28
N GLY A 58 -2.69 -11.47 -6.97
CA GLY A 58 -3.66 -12.20 -6.16
C GLY A 58 -5.10 -12.01 -6.61
N TYR A 59 -5.41 -10.88 -7.27
CA TYR A 59 -6.72 -10.61 -7.86
C TYR A 59 -6.92 -11.22 -9.26
N LEU A 60 -5.83 -11.51 -9.98
CA LEU A 60 -5.87 -12.04 -11.35
C LEU A 60 -5.66 -13.56 -11.40
N SER A 61 -5.35 -14.21 -10.28
CA SER A 61 -4.84 -15.58 -10.24
C SER A 61 -5.89 -16.61 -9.79
N ASP A 62 -6.16 -17.58 -10.67
CA ASP A 62 -7.11 -18.67 -10.46
C ASP A 62 -6.59 -19.81 -9.51
N GLY A 63 -5.78 -19.51 -8.49
CA GLY A 63 -5.33 -20.51 -7.49
C GLY A 63 -4.39 -20.02 -6.38
N GLU A 64 -4.28 -20.78 -5.27
CA GLU A 64 -3.31 -20.53 -4.20
C GLU A 64 -1.90 -20.89 -4.68
N THR A 65 -1.11 -19.91 -5.12
CA THR A 65 0.28 -20.17 -5.53
C THR A 65 1.25 -19.17 -4.93
N VAL A 66 2.32 -19.70 -4.32
CA VAL A 66 3.38 -18.89 -3.68
C VAL A 66 4.50 -18.58 -4.68
N MET A 67 4.73 -19.44 -5.67
CA MET A 67 5.88 -19.32 -6.57
C MET A 67 5.75 -18.18 -7.60
N GLU A 68 4.54 -17.86 -8.01
CA GLU A 68 4.25 -16.95 -9.13
C GLU A 68 4.30 -15.47 -8.75
N PRO A 69 3.78 -15.03 -7.58
CA PRO A 69 4.03 -13.67 -7.08
C PRO A 69 5.53 -13.41 -6.90
N ALA A 70 6.30 -14.41 -6.50
CA ALA A 70 7.75 -14.31 -6.33
C ALA A 70 8.46 -14.06 -7.67
N LEU A 71 8.10 -14.82 -8.72
CA LEU A 71 8.64 -14.63 -10.06
C LEU A 71 8.28 -13.25 -10.63
N ALA A 72 7.03 -12.80 -10.45
CA ALA A 72 6.61 -11.46 -10.84
C ALA A 72 7.44 -10.39 -10.12
N ALA A 73 7.63 -10.51 -8.80
CA ALA A 73 8.45 -9.58 -8.01
C ALA A 73 9.91 -9.52 -8.46
N ILE A 74 10.52 -10.68 -8.76
CA ILE A 74 11.89 -10.75 -9.27
C ILE A 74 12.00 -10.05 -10.62
N LEU A 75 11.06 -10.30 -11.54
CA LEU A 75 11.04 -9.63 -12.84
C LEU A 75 10.87 -8.12 -12.69
N VAL A 76 9.98 -7.67 -11.80
CA VAL A 76 9.80 -6.24 -11.48
C VAL A 76 11.11 -5.65 -10.97
N ALA A 77 11.74 -6.28 -9.97
CA ALA A 77 13.01 -5.80 -9.39
C ALA A 77 14.12 -5.67 -10.45
N VAL A 78 14.31 -6.68 -11.29
CA VAL A 78 15.34 -6.69 -12.33
C VAL A 78 15.09 -5.59 -13.36
N VAL A 79 13.87 -5.50 -13.90
CA VAL A 79 13.54 -4.53 -14.95
C VAL A 79 13.53 -3.10 -14.39
N SER A 80 12.93 -2.89 -13.21
CA SER A 80 12.93 -1.59 -12.56
C SER A 80 14.33 -1.12 -12.19
N TYR A 81 15.25 -2.01 -11.81
CA TYR A 81 16.65 -1.66 -11.55
C TYR A 81 17.28 -0.96 -12.76
N PHE A 82 17.23 -1.62 -13.92
CA PHE A 82 17.85 -1.09 -15.14
C PHE A 82 17.18 0.19 -15.61
N ILE A 83 15.86 0.29 -15.46
CA ILE A 83 15.13 1.52 -15.80
C ILE A 83 15.58 2.66 -14.88
N ILE A 84 15.53 2.48 -13.56
CA ILE A 84 15.87 3.50 -12.57
C ILE A 84 17.34 3.92 -12.70
N ASP A 85 18.24 2.98 -12.96
CA ASP A 85 19.64 3.27 -13.19
C ASP A 85 19.85 4.08 -14.48
N ALA A 86 19.22 3.66 -15.59
CA ALA A 86 19.30 4.37 -16.87
C ALA A 86 18.78 5.81 -16.81
N PHE A 87 17.72 6.07 -16.02
CA PHE A 87 17.18 7.42 -15.83
C PHE A 87 18.06 8.34 -14.99
N SER A 88 19.07 7.81 -14.29
CA SER A 88 20.06 8.60 -13.57
C SER A 88 19.48 9.64 -12.59
N PHE A 89 18.38 9.32 -11.88
CA PHE A 89 17.73 10.28 -11.00
C PHE A 89 18.64 10.90 -9.92
N ASP A 90 18.41 12.18 -9.61
CA ASP A 90 19.27 12.99 -8.73
C ASP A 90 19.23 12.51 -7.27
N ALA A 91 18.11 11.98 -6.79
CA ALA A 91 17.96 11.44 -5.43
C ALA A 91 18.92 10.27 -5.15
N PHE A 92 19.45 9.63 -6.18
CA PHE A 92 20.40 8.53 -6.06
C PHE A 92 21.84 8.94 -6.37
N SER A 93 22.09 10.20 -6.71
CA SER A 93 23.43 10.71 -7.05
C SER A 93 24.44 10.50 -5.93
N GLY A 94 24.06 10.83 -4.68
CA GLY A 94 24.89 10.56 -3.50
C GLY A 94 25.23 9.09 -3.35
N LEU A 95 24.23 8.21 -3.47
CA LEU A 95 24.44 6.75 -3.38
C LEU A 95 25.36 6.21 -4.49
N ARG A 96 25.28 6.78 -5.71
CA ARG A 96 26.17 6.41 -6.81
C ARG A 96 27.60 6.86 -6.56
N ASN A 97 27.78 8.10 -6.12
CA ASN A 97 29.09 8.66 -5.80
C ASN A 97 29.77 7.89 -4.66
N ASP A 98 28.98 7.45 -3.68
CA ASP A 98 29.45 6.66 -2.53
C ASP A 98 29.60 5.16 -2.86
N GLY A 99 29.26 4.73 -4.08
CA GLY A 99 29.33 3.33 -4.51
C GLY A 99 28.33 2.39 -3.83
N SER A 100 27.34 2.94 -3.11
CA SER A 100 26.36 2.19 -2.30
C SER A 100 25.01 1.97 -3.00
N PHE A 101 24.82 2.57 -4.19
CA PHE A 101 23.57 2.52 -4.95
C PHE A 101 23.06 1.08 -5.16
N THR A 102 23.86 0.21 -5.77
CA THR A 102 23.45 -1.18 -6.04
C THR A 102 23.08 -1.93 -4.78
N TYR A 103 23.86 -1.77 -3.70
CA TYR A 103 23.58 -2.42 -2.43
C TYR A 103 22.21 -2.01 -1.85
N LEU A 104 21.93 -0.71 -1.80
CA LEU A 104 20.65 -0.21 -1.28
C LEU A 104 19.45 -0.61 -2.15
N MET A 105 19.62 -0.61 -3.48
CA MET A 105 18.58 -1.07 -4.39
C MET A 105 18.27 -2.56 -4.19
N VAL A 106 19.29 -3.40 -4.02
CA VAL A 106 19.10 -4.83 -3.71
C VAL A 106 18.34 -5.02 -2.40
N VAL A 107 18.72 -4.31 -1.33
CA VAL A 107 18.02 -4.37 -0.04
C VAL A 107 16.57 -3.92 -0.18
N ALA A 108 16.31 -2.81 -0.88
CA ALA A 108 14.96 -2.31 -1.12
C ALA A 108 14.11 -3.31 -1.92
N TYR A 109 14.68 -3.98 -2.92
CA TYR A 109 13.97 -5.00 -3.70
C TYR A 109 13.74 -6.31 -2.95
N MET A 110 14.65 -6.71 -2.06
CA MET A 110 14.39 -7.84 -1.17
C MET A 110 13.20 -7.57 -0.25
N ASN A 111 13.11 -6.35 0.30
CA ASN A 111 11.95 -5.93 1.08
C ASN A 111 10.69 -5.86 0.20
N GLY A 112 10.81 -5.32 -1.01
CA GLY A 112 9.74 -5.30 -2.01
C GLY A 112 9.19 -6.70 -2.30
N LEU A 113 10.05 -7.69 -2.48
CA LEU A 113 9.64 -9.08 -2.72
C LEU A 113 8.80 -9.65 -1.57
N ILE A 114 9.21 -9.42 -0.32
CA ILE A 114 8.44 -9.82 0.87
C ILE A 114 7.06 -9.15 0.86
N LEU A 115 7.02 -7.86 0.53
CA LEU A 115 5.78 -7.07 0.46
C LEU A 115 4.86 -7.48 -0.70
N THR A 116 5.40 -8.01 -1.80
CA THR A 116 4.61 -8.59 -2.89
C THR A 116 3.85 -9.83 -2.41
N PHE A 117 4.42 -10.66 -1.53
CA PHE A 117 3.66 -11.76 -0.93
C PHE A 117 2.50 -11.29 -0.07
N ALA A 118 2.73 -10.27 0.75
CA ALA A 118 1.68 -9.66 1.56
C ALA A 118 0.56 -9.10 0.66
N GLY A 119 0.94 -8.40 -0.41
CA GLY A 119 0.01 -7.92 -1.42
C GLY A 119 -0.77 -9.04 -2.12
N ALA A 120 -0.10 -10.12 -2.54
CA ALA A 120 -0.73 -11.25 -3.21
C ALA A 120 -1.74 -11.95 -2.30
N TRP A 121 -1.39 -12.18 -1.04
CA TRP A 121 -2.33 -12.71 -0.06
C TRP A 121 -3.55 -11.79 0.13
N ALA A 122 -3.34 -10.47 0.20
CA ALA A 122 -4.44 -9.51 0.30
C ALA A 122 -5.32 -9.50 -0.97
N GLY A 123 -4.72 -9.62 -2.16
CA GLY A 123 -5.41 -9.72 -3.45
C GLY A 123 -6.24 -10.99 -3.57
N GLU A 124 -5.69 -12.15 -3.20
CA GLU A 124 -6.42 -13.42 -3.19
C GLU A 124 -7.59 -13.38 -2.21
N LYS A 125 -7.40 -12.76 -1.04
CA LYS A 125 -8.47 -12.57 -0.06
C LYS A 125 -9.57 -11.66 -0.61
N LEU A 126 -9.20 -10.60 -1.32
CA LEU A 126 -10.14 -9.75 -2.02
C LEU A 126 -10.94 -10.57 -3.03
N GLU A 127 -10.30 -11.33 -3.91
CA GLU A 127 -10.98 -12.10 -4.97
C GLU A 127 -11.92 -13.20 -4.43
N ARG A 128 -11.46 -14.03 -3.49
CA ARG A 128 -12.09 -15.33 -3.15
C ARG A 128 -13.19 -15.28 -2.10
N THR A 129 -13.56 -14.12 -1.56
CA THR A 129 -14.50 -14.05 -0.43
C THR A 129 -15.98 -14.14 -0.84
N TYR A 130 -16.34 -15.17 -1.62
CA TYR A 130 -17.75 -15.51 -1.89
C TYR A 130 -18.14 -16.95 -1.54
N GLU A 131 -17.34 -17.67 -0.76
CA GLU A 131 -17.74 -18.99 -0.26
C GLU A 131 -17.44 -19.18 1.23
N GLY A 132 -18.49 -19.09 2.05
CA GLY A 132 -18.69 -20.01 3.15
C GLY A 132 -18.23 -19.59 4.55
N SER A 133 -19.19 -19.79 5.46
CA SER A 133 -19.04 -20.09 6.90
C SER A 133 -19.14 -18.92 7.90
N GLY A 134 -19.71 -19.25 9.06
CA GLY A 134 -20.54 -18.37 9.87
C GLY A 134 -19.83 -17.20 10.55
N ARG A 135 -20.62 -16.15 10.79
CA ARG A 135 -20.25 -14.86 11.43
C ARG A 135 -19.34 -15.03 12.65
N PRO A 136 -18.01 -14.89 12.50
CA PRO A 136 -17.16 -14.61 13.64
C PRO A 136 -17.35 -13.15 14.05
N ALA A 137 -17.07 -12.81 15.30
CA ALA A 137 -17.18 -11.43 15.76
C ALA A 137 -16.15 -10.50 15.08
N MET A 138 -15.04 -11.03 14.56
CA MET A 138 -13.95 -10.27 13.94
C MET A 138 -13.07 -11.18 13.07
N GLU A 139 -12.78 -10.77 11.83
CA GLU A 139 -11.91 -11.47 10.87
C GLU A 139 -10.55 -10.77 10.73
N TRP A 140 -9.52 -11.27 11.43
CA TRP A 140 -8.17 -10.73 11.34
C TRP A 140 -7.58 -10.74 9.92
N GLY A 141 -8.04 -11.65 9.07
CA GLY A 141 -7.65 -11.67 7.66
C GLY A 141 -8.04 -10.39 6.92
N TRP A 142 -9.24 -9.86 7.16
CA TRP A 142 -9.71 -8.64 6.52
C TRP A 142 -9.03 -7.39 7.07
N ILE A 143 -8.75 -7.38 8.36
CA ILE A 143 -7.99 -6.32 9.02
C ILE A 143 -6.59 -6.21 8.39
N VAL A 144 -5.89 -7.32 8.24
CA VAL A 144 -4.53 -7.33 7.66
C VAL A 144 -4.57 -6.96 6.17
N ALA A 145 -5.56 -7.42 5.40
CA ALA A 145 -5.73 -7.03 4.00
C ALA A 145 -6.00 -5.52 3.85
N GLY A 146 -6.88 -4.98 4.70
CA GLY A 146 -7.13 -3.54 4.78
C GLY A 146 -5.87 -2.77 5.12
N VAL A 147 -5.07 -3.23 6.09
CA VAL A 147 -3.79 -2.60 6.47
C VAL A 147 -2.80 -2.55 5.31
N ILE A 148 -2.61 -3.68 4.62
CA ILE A 148 -1.67 -3.78 3.50
C ILE A 148 -2.06 -2.82 2.37
N LEU A 149 -3.34 -2.80 1.99
CA LEU A 149 -3.84 -1.93 0.93
C LEU A 149 -3.82 -0.47 1.35
N GLY A 150 -4.27 -0.18 2.57
CA GLY A 150 -4.24 1.15 3.17
C GLY A 150 -2.84 1.75 3.22
N PHE A 151 -1.86 0.96 3.64
CA PHE A 151 -0.46 1.36 3.67
C PHE A 151 0.08 1.63 2.26
N ALA A 152 -0.16 0.74 1.30
CA ALA A 152 0.29 0.92 -0.09
C ALA A 152 -0.32 2.16 -0.75
N VAL A 153 -1.63 2.36 -0.61
CA VAL A 153 -2.34 3.52 -1.15
C VAL A 153 -1.87 4.80 -0.49
N SER A 154 -1.67 4.81 0.82
CA SER A 154 -1.18 5.98 1.57
C SER A 154 0.21 6.41 1.09
N LEU A 155 1.14 5.45 0.93
CA LEU A 155 2.49 5.75 0.45
C LEU A 155 2.47 6.26 -1.00
N PHE A 156 1.67 5.64 -1.87
CA PHE A 156 1.52 6.08 -3.25
C PHE A 156 0.93 7.50 -3.32
N LEU A 157 -0.16 7.77 -2.61
CA LEU A 157 -0.80 9.09 -2.58
C LEU A 157 0.10 10.16 -1.96
N ALA A 158 0.86 9.83 -0.92
CA ALA A 158 1.82 10.74 -0.31
C ALA A 158 2.88 11.15 -1.33
N ASN A 159 3.41 10.16 -2.04
CA ASN A 159 4.40 10.38 -3.07
C ASN A 159 3.85 11.20 -4.25
N LEU A 160 2.63 10.92 -4.70
CA LEU A 160 1.92 11.69 -5.72
C LEU A 160 1.73 13.15 -5.29
N VAL A 161 1.26 13.39 -4.07
CA VAL A 161 0.97 14.73 -3.57
C VAL A 161 2.25 15.55 -3.37
N ILE A 162 3.30 14.95 -2.83
CA ILE A 162 4.61 15.61 -2.74
C ILE A 162 5.12 15.97 -4.13
N SER A 163 4.97 15.08 -5.12
CA SER A 163 5.36 15.36 -6.51
C SER A 163 4.60 16.56 -7.09
N LEU A 164 3.27 16.56 -6.96
CA LEU A 164 2.41 17.62 -7.49
C LEU A 164 2.72 18.98 -6.85
N PHE A 165 2.85 19.03 -5.53
CA PHE A 165 3.22 20.26 -4.83
C PHE A 165 4.66 20.70 -5.13
N GLY A 166 5.57 19.74 -5.30
CA GLY A 166 6.95 19.97 -5.73
C GLY A 166 7.04 20.73 -7.05
N VAL A 167 6.18 20.36 -8.02
CA VAL A 167 6.11 21.02 -9.33
C VAL A 167 5.47 22.42 -9.25
N ILE A 168 4.46 22.61 -8.40
CA ILE A 168 3.65 23.84 -8.39
C ILE A 168 4.24 24.92 -7.46
N SER A 169 4.76 24.52 -6.30
CA SER A 169 5.07 25.45 -5.19
C SER A 169 6.47 25.29 -4.60
N GLY A 170 7.26 24.33 -5.10
CA GLY A 170 8.65 24.10 -4.69
C GLY A 170 8.87 22.76 -3.99
N GLN A 171 10.11 22.28 -4.01
CA GLN A 171 10.52 20.91 -3.69
C GLN A 171 10.05 20.36 -2.33
N TYR A 172 9.86 21.23 -1.33
CA TYR A 172 9.43 20.85 0.02
C TYR A 172 8.06 21.40 0.40
N ALA A 173 7.33 22.02 -0.54
CA ALA A 173 6.09 22.74 -0.25
C ALA A 173 5.04 21.86 0.43
N ALA A 174 4.90 20.59 0.05
CA ALA A 174 3.98 19.66 0.71
C ALA A 174 4.37 19.31 2.16
N LEU A 175 5.65 19.42 2.51
CA LEU A 175 6.20 19.06 3.82
C LEU A 175 6.32 20.27 4.75
N GLU A 176 6.09 21.47 4.24
CA GLU A 176 6.08 22.70 5.05
C GLU A 176 4.96 22.68 6.08
N SER A 177 5.23 23.29 7.25
CA SER A 177 4.26 23.34 8.36
C SER A 177 2.94 24.04 8.00
N SER A 178 2.97 24.96 7.04
CA SER A 178 1.80 25.65 6.47
C SER A 178 0.87 24.69 5.73
N ASN A 179 1.43 23.66 5.09
CA ASN A 179 0.73 22.70 4.23
C ASN A 179 0.59 21.32 4.88
N ALA A 180 0.86 21.18 6.17
CA ALA A 180 0.74 19.92 6.91
C ALA A 180 -0.65 19.26 6.74
N TRP A 181 -1.71 20.06 6.55
CA TRP A 181 -3.08 19.60 6.26
C TRP A 181 -3.19 18.75 4.99
N VAL A 182 -2.33 18.99 4.00
CA VAL A 182 -2.29 18.26 2.73
C VAL A 182 -1.81 16.83 2.96
N MET A 183 -0.75 16.65 3.75
CA MET A 183 -0.26 15.31 4.13
C MET A 183 -1.26 14.59 5.05
N LEU A 184 -1.95 15.32 5.93
CA LEU A 184 -3.05 14.76 6.73
C LEU A 184 -4.21 14.28 5.86
N PHE A 185 -4.55 15.02 4.79
CA PHE A 185 -5.58 14.64 3.85
C PHE A 185 -5.21 13.38 3.06
N VAL A 186 -3.95 13.22 2.68
CA VAL A 186 -3.46 11.98 2.06
C VAL A 186 -3.62 10.78 2.98
N VAL A 187 -3.18 10.91 4.23
CA VAL A 187 -3.32 9.86 5.25
C VAL A 187 -4.81 9.55 5.48
N PHE A 188 -5.67 10.56 5.48
CA PHE A 188 -7.12 10.40 5.56
C PHE A 188 -7.66 9.54 4.41
N LEU A 189 -7.28 9.81 3.16
CA LEU A 189 -7.74 9.03 2.00
C LEU A 189 -7.26 7.58 2.05
N GLY A 190 -6.01 7.35 2.45
CA GLY A 190 -5.49 5.99 2.61
C GLY A 190 -6.17 5.19 3.72
N LEU A 191 -6.51 5.85 4.83
CA LEU A 191 -7.28 5.24 5.92
C LEU A 191 -8.75 5.01 5.53
N GLN A 192 -9.33 5.89 4.72
CA GLN A 192 -10.66 5.65 4.15
C GLN A 192 -10.66 4.42 3.24
N ALA A 193 -9.62 4.25 2.41
CA ALA A 193 -9.45 3.04 1.59
C ALA A 193 -9.27 1.78 2.45
N THR A 194 -8.52 1.87 3.56
CA THR A 194 -8.37 0.80 4.57
C THR A 194 -9.73 0.35 5.08
N GLY A 195 -10.54 1.30 5.58
CA GLY A 195 -11.86 1.03 6.13
C GLY A 195 -12.83 0.48 5.09
N TYR A 196 -12.80 1.03 3.87
CA TYR A 196 -13.64 0.57 2.76
C TYR A 196 -13.39 -0.91 2.44
N VAL A 197 -12.12 -1.33 2.36
CA VAL A 197 -11.76 -2.72 2.07
C VAL A 197 -12.19 -3.66 3.19
N CYS A 198 -11.97 -3.29 4.44
CA CYS A 198 -12.40 -4.10 5.57
C CYS A 198 -13.93 -4.29 5.57
N ALA A 199 -14.69 -3.24 5.29
CA ALA A 199 -16.13 -3.29 5.42
C ALA A 199 -16.88 -3.76 4.17
N PHE A 200 -16.31 -3.63 2.97
CA PHE A 200 -17.00 -4.00 1.74
C PHE A 200 -17.12 -5.52 1.55
N ARG A 201 -16.17 -6.30 2.09
CA ARG A 201 -16.12 -7.75 1.87
C ARG A 201 -16.00 -8.60 3.14
N SER A 202 -15.93 -7.99 4.33
CA SER A 202 -15.86 -8.79 5.55
C SER A 202 -17.22 -9.36 5.97
N PRO A 203 -17.29 -10.65 6.34
CA PRO A 203 -18.47 -11.26 6.95
C PRO A 203 -18.59 -11.00 8.47
N GLY A 204 -17.61 -10.34 9.09
CA GLY A 204 -17.55 -10.04 10.52
C GLY A 204 -18.17 -8.68 10.90
N ASP A 205 -17.79 -8.14 12.06
CA ASP A 205 -18.23 -6.80 12.47
C ASP A 205 -17.37 -5.72 11.79
N THR A 206 -17.85 -5.31 10.63
CA THR A 206 -17.24 -4.38 9.67
C THR A 206 -16.80 -3.06 10.30
N SER A 207 -17.52 -2.56 11.30
CA SER A 207 -17.19 -1.31 11.99
C SER A 207 -15.97 -1.44 12.92
N TYR A 208 -15.85 -2.53 13.69
CA TYR A 208 -14.68 -2.76 14.54
C TYR A 208 -13.44 -3.15 13.73
N GLU A 209 -13.61 -3.94 12.68
CA GLU A 209 -12.50 -4.33 11.80
C GLU A 209 -11.91 -3.13 11.06
N ALA A 210 -12.74 -2.22 10.54
CA ALA A 210 -12.29 -0.98 9.96
C ALA A 210 -11.55 -0.10 11.00
N ALA A 211 -12.05 -0.01 12.24
CA ALA A 211 -11.39 0.77 13.28
C ALA A 211 -9.98 0.22 13.63
N VAL A 212 -9.87 -1.09 13.83
CA VAL A 212 -8.61 -1.76 14.18
C VAL A 212 -7.61 -1.71 13.02
N ALA A 213 -8.06 -1.97 11.79
CA ALA A 213 -7.21 -1.87 10.60
C ALA A 213 -6.70 -0.44 10.42
N GLY A 214 -7.58 0.56 10.54
CA GLY A 214 -7.21 1.97 10.46
C GLY A 214 -6.17 2.37 11.50
N LEU A 215 -6.33 1.91 12.75
CA LEU A 215 -5.36 2.18 13.81
C LEU A 215 -4.00 1.57 13.50
N ILE A 216 -3.94 0.31 13.05
CA ILE A 216 -2.69 -0.37 12.71
C ILE A 216 -2.01 0.33 11.52
N THR A 217 -2.75 0.62 10.44
CA THR A 217 -2.23 1.35 9.28
C THR A 217 -1.64 2.69 9.71
N LEU A 218 -2.33 3.41 10.59
CA LEU A 218 -1.87 4.69 11.06
C LEU A 218 -0.58 4.60 11.87
N ILE A 219 -0.46 3.63 12.79
CA ILE A 219 0.77 3.40 13.54
C ILE A 219 1.95 3.15 12.59
N LEU A 220 1.76 2.28 11.61
CA LEU A 220 2.80 1.97 10.62
C LEU A 220 3.20 3.20 9.80
N LEU A 221 2.24 4.02 9.38
CA LEU A 221 2.53 5.26 8.66
C LEU A 221 3.28 6.26 9.55
N ILE A 222 2.85 6.44 10.81
CA ILE A 222 3.55 7.31 11.76
C ILE A 222 4.99 6.83 11.95
N ASP A 223 5.22 5.52 12.10
CA ASP A 223 6.58 4.98 12.25
C ASP A 223 7.45 5.28 11.04
N VAL A 224 6.91 5.11 9.83
CA VAL A 224 7.62 5.47 8.59
C VAL A 224 7.94 6.97 8.56
N PHE A 225 6.97 7.84 8.86
CA PHE A 225 7.17 9.30 8.82
C PHE A 225 8.05 9.83 9.95
N VAL A 226 8.00 9.26 11.15
CA VAL A 226 8.81 9.72 12.30
C VAL A 226 10.21 9.16 12.21
N PHE A 227 10.35 7.83 12.17
CA PHE A 227 11.65 7.17 12.31
C PHE A 227 12.45 7.14 11.00
N THR A 228 11.77 7.09 9.85
CA THR A 228 12.48 6.98 8.56
C THR A 228 12.76 8.35 7.94
N LEU A 229 11.90 9.34 8.21
CA LEU A 229 12.00 10.67 7.61
C LEU A 229 12.45 11.77 8.58
N GLY A 230 12.79 11.43 9.83
CA GLY A 230 13.30 12.39 10.82
C GLY A 230 12.27 13.46 11.22
N GLY A 231 10.98 13.11 11.16
CA GLY A 231 9.85 14.02 11.36
C GLY A 231 9.59 14.47 12.80
N GLU A 232 10.55 14.32 13.72
CA GLU A 232 10.40 14.68 15.14
C GLU A 232 9.97 16.14 15.35
N SER A 233 10.36 17.04 14.44
CA SER A 233 9.98 18.46 14.49
C SER A 233 8.59 18.75 13.88
N ILE A 234 8.03 17.82 13.10
CA ILE A 234 6.77 18.00 12.35
C ILE A 234 5.57 17.57 13.20
N LEU A 235 5.75 16.56 14.06
CA LEU A 235 4.70 15.90 14.83
C LEU A 235 4.76 16.29 16.32
N SER A 236 4.22 17.46 16.66
CA SER A 236 3.95 17.78 18.07
C SER A 236 2.93 16.81 18.68
N TYR A 237 2.92 16.66 20.01
CA TYR A 237 1.93 15.81 20.70
C TYR A 237 0.48 16.09 20.28
N LEU A 238 0.15 17.37 20.07
CA LEU A 238 -1.17 17.80 19.61
C LEU A 238 -1.45 17.32 18.17
N ARG A 239 -0.46 17.39 17.28
CA ARG A 239 -0.58 16.92 15.89
C ARG A 239 -0.69 15.41 15.82
N MET A 240 0.09 14.67 16.61
CA MET A 240 -0.05 13.20 16.70
C MET A 240 -1.44 12.81 17.19
N PHE A 241 -1.95 13.47 18.23
CA PHE A 241 -3.30 13.20 18.73
C PHE A 241 -4.38 13.48 17.66
N LEU A 242 -4.26 14.60 16.94
CA LEU A 242 -5.17 14.93 15.84
C LEU A 242 -5.09 13.94 14.69
N VAL A 243 -3.89 13.50 14.30
CA VAL A 243 -3.67 12.48 13.26
C VAL A 243 -4.36 11.17 13.67
N ILE A 244 -4.21 10.75 14.92
CA ILE A 244 -4.86 9.55 15.46
C ILE A 244 -6.37 9.68 15.44
N PHE A 245 -6.90 10.78 15.95
CA PHE A 245 -8.34 11.00 16.02
C PHE A 245 -8.97 11.08 14.62
N VAL A 246 -8.40 11.90 13.73
CA VAL A 246 -8.89 12.07 12.35
C VAL A 246 -8.73 10.79 11.56
N GLY A 247 -7.62 10.07 11.73
CA GLY A 247 -7.37 8.81 11.05
C GLY A 247 -8.35 7.71 11.44
N LEU A 248 -8.68 7.60 12.72
CA LEU A 248 -9.68 6.64 13.21
C LEU A 248 -11.07 6.96 12.65
N LEU A 249 -11.46 8.24 12.62
CA LEU A 249 -12.69 8.68 11.97
C LEU A 249 -12.70 8.36 10.47
N ALA A 250 -11.58 8.59 9.77
CA ALA A 250 -11.45 8.30 8.34
C ALA A 250 -11.68 6.82 8.03
N SER A 251 -11.08 5.94 8.84
CA SER A 251 -11.25 4.49 8.69
C SER A 251 -12.68 4.06 8.98
N LEU A 252 -13.33 4.62 10.00
CA LEU A 252 -14.75 4.36 10.28
C LEU A 252 -15.66 4.86 9.16
N VAL A 253 -15.38 6.02 8.57
CA VAL A 253 -16.13 6.53 7.41
C VAL A 253 -15.93 5.62 6.20
N GLY A 254 -14.70 5.17 5.94
CA GLY A 254 -14.41 4.15 4.94
C GLY A 254 -15.22 2.88 5.18
N GLY A 255 -15.24 2.42 6.43
CA GLY A 255 -16.03 1.27 6.88
C GLY A 255 -17.52 1.43 6.59
N TYR A 256 -18.11 2.54 7.01
CA TYR A 256 -19.51 2.85 6.76
C TYR A 256 -19.86 2.87 5.26
N VAL A 257 -18.99 3.44 4.41
CA VAL A 257 -19.19 3.44 2.95
C VAL A 257 -19.08 2.02 2.38
N GLY A 258 -18.14 1.22 2.87
CA GLY A 258 -17.97 -0.19 2.49
C GLY A 258 -19.22 -1.01 2.81
N GLU A 259 -19.75 -0.90 4.03
CA GLU A 259 -20.99 -1.58 4.46
C GLU A 259 -22.18 -1.22 3.56
N ARG A 260 -22.32 0.06 3.21
CA ARG A 260 -23.43 0.53 2.35
C ARG A 260 -23.36 -0.06 0.95
N MET A 261 -22.16 -0.09 0.37
CA MET A 261 -21.94 -0.68 -0.95
C MET A 261 -22.16 -2.20 -0.92
N GLN A 262 -21.76 -2.88 0.14
CA GLN A 262 -22.03 -4.31 0.31
C GLN A 262 -23.55 -4.60 0.32
N VAL A 263 -24.33 -3.82 1.09
CA VAL A 263 -25.80 -3.95 1.15
C VAL A 263 -26.46 -3.65 -0.20
N GLU A 264 -25.91 -2.73 -0.99
CA GLU A 264 -26.42 -2.42 -2.33
C GLU A 264 -26.17 -3.55 -3.34
N VAL A 265 -25.01 -4.21 -3.26
CA VAL A 265 -24.63 -5.31 -4.15
C VAL A 265 -25.30 -6.64 -3.75
N GLU A 266 -25.42 -6.93 -2.45
CA GLU A 266 -25.92 -8.21 -1.92
C GLU A 266 -27.40 -8.17 -1.54
N GLY A 267 -28.02 -6.99 -1.52
CA GLY A 267 -29.35 -6.77 -0.97
C GLY A 267 -29.36 -6.68 0.56
N PRO A 268 -30.51 -6.36 1.18
CA PRO A 268 -30.60 -6.27 2.64
C PRO A 268 -30.28 -7.61 3.28
N HIS A 269 -29.27 -7.66 4.14
CA HIS A 269 -29.01 -8.85 4.95
C HIS A 269 -30.27 -9.22 5.76
N PRO A 270 -30.63 -10.51 5.90
CA PRO A 270 -31.87 -10.97 6.53
C PRO A 270 -31.88 -10.84 8.07
N SER A 271 -31.36 -9.74 8.63
CA SER A 271 -31.44 -9.46 10.07
C SER A 271 -31.99 -8.06 10.41
N LYS A 272 -32.78 -7.47 9.51
CA LYS A 272 -33.66 -6.34 9.84
C LYS A 272 -35.09 -6.58 9.33
N ALA A 273 -35.67 -7.72 9.67
CA ALA A 273 -37.10 -8.01 9.64
C ALA A 273 -37.53 -8.48 11.02
#